data_AF-A0A3B0YY77-F1
#
_entry.id   AF-A0A3B0YY77-F1
#
_cell.length_a   1.000
_cell.length_b   1.000
_cell.length_c   1.000
_cell.angle_alpha   90.00
_cell.angle_beta   90.00
_cell.angle_gamma   90.00
#
_symmetry.space_group_name_H-M   'P 1'
#
loop_
_entity.id
_entity.type
_entity.pdbx_description
1 polymer ?
#
loop_
_entity_poly.entity_id
_entity_poly.type
_entity_poly.pdbx_seq_one_letter_code
_entity_poly.pdbx_strand_id
1 'polypeptide(L)'
;QAEGCVVVHSIDQALEVAAGSDEVMVIGGEKLYQQVLDRADRLYLTLVKSDVEGDTWFPEFDLTQWREVQREAHSRDDKNEFDYEFVLLERV
;
A
#
# COMPACT_ATOMS: atom_id res chain seq x y z
N GLN A 1 -16.01 0.22 19.24
CA GLN A 1 -14.69 0.86 19.26
C GLN A 1 -13.64 -0.23 19.44
N ALA A 2 -12.49 -0.10 18.80
CA ALA A 2 -11.35 -0.99 19.00
C ALA A 2 -10.45 -0.38 20.08
N GLU A 3 -10.15 -1.17 21.12
CA GLU A 3 -9.29 -0.72 22.23
C GLU A 3 -7.87 -0.44 21.72
N GLY A 4 -7.28 0.69 22.13
CA GLY A 4 -5.97 1.13 21.66
C GLY A 4 -5.94 1.80 20.28
N CYS A 5 -7.09 1.96 19.61
CA CYS A 5 -7.18 2.60 18.30
C CYS A 5 -7.94 3.93 18.35
N VAL A 6 -7.49 4.92 17.58
CA VAL A 6 -8.28 6.11 17.27
C VAL A 6 -9.20 5.78 16.10
N VAL A 7 -10.52 5.88 16.33
CA VAL A 7 -11.53 5.64 15.29
C VAL A 7 -12.01 6.97 14.74
N VAL A 8 -11.93 7.15 13.43
CA VAL A 8 -12.38 8.34 12.68
C VAL A 8 -13.35 7.93 11.57
N HIS A 9 -14.05 8.90 10.99
CA HIS A 9 -15.11 8.64 10.00
C HIS A 9 -14.86 9.32 8.64
N SER A 10 -13.69 9.90 8.43
CA SER A 10 -13.24 10.41 7.12
C SER A 10 -11.73 10.32 6.97
N ILE A 11 -11.26 10.34 5.72
CA ILE A 11 -9.83 10.40 5.39
C ILE A 11 -9.18 11.64 5.97
N ASP A 12 -9.85 12.78 5.88
CA ASP A 12 -9.29 14.05 6.38
C ASP A 12 -9.12 14.02 7.90
N GLN A 13 -10.07 13.45 8.65
CA GLN A 13 -9.90 13.23 10.09
C GLN A 13 -8.74 12.29 10.40
N ALA A 14 -8.54 11.24 9.59
CA ALA A 14 -7.42 10.32 9.77
C ALA A 14 -6.08 11.05 9.60
N LEU A 15 -5.97 11.90 8.58
CA LEU A 15 -4.77 12.68 8.30
C LEU A 15 -4.53 13.77 9.34
N GLU A 16 -5.58 14.40 9.88
CA GLU A 16 -5.48 15.33 11.01
C GLU A 16 -4.94 14.65 12.27
N VAL A 17 -5.42 13.44 12.59
CA VAL A 17 -4.91 12.65 13.73
C VAL A 17 -3.45 12.29 13.54
N ALA A 18 -3.05 11.97 12.30
CA ALA A 18 -1.68 11.63 11.96
C ALA A 18 -0.77 12.86 11.73
N ALA A 19 -1.30 14.08 11.89
CA ALA A 19 -0.57 15.31 11.61
C ALA A 19 0.71 15.41 12.47
N GLY A 20 1.81 15.79 11.84
CA GLY A 20 3.13 15.85 12.46
C GLY A 20 3.95 14.57 12.37
N SER A 21 3.40 13.50 11.80
CA SER A 21 4.17 12.31 11.39
C SER A 21 4.99 12.62 10.14
N ASP A 22 6.19 12.07 10.04
CA ASP A 22 7.03 12.20 8.84
C ASP A 22 6.40 11.47 7.63
N GLU A 23 5.73 10.34 7.89
CA GLU A 23 5.05 9.53 6.87
C GLU A 23 3.78 8.89 7.44
N VAL A 24 2.70 8.89 6.66
CA VAL A 24 1.42 8.26 7.02
C VAL A 24 1.20 7.03 6.14
N MET A 25 1.16 5.87 6.77
CA MET A 25 1.00 4.59 6.08
C MET A 25 -0.47 4.18 6.00
N VAL A 26 -0.99 4.04 4.79
CA VAL A 26 -2.33 3.47 4.55
C VAL A 26 -2.18 1.98 4.24
N ILE A 27 -2.78 1.13 5.07
CA ILE A 27 -2.60 -0.34 5.01
C ILE A 27 -3.85 -1.09 4.50
N GLY A 28 -4.78 -0.38 3.86
CA GLY A 28 -5.93 -0.96 3.16
C GLY A 28 -7.25 -1.00 3.94
N GLY A 29 -8.30 -1.66 3.44
CA GLY A 29 -8.36 -2.45 2.19
C GLY A 29 -8.65 -1.64 0.92
N GLU A 30 -9.10 -2.30 -0.15
CA GLU A 30 -9.37 -1.75 -1.49
C GLU A 30 -10.06 -0.38 -1.47
N LYS A 31 -11.22 -0.27 -0.81
CA LYS A 31 -11.99 1.00 -0.78
C LYS A 31 -11.19 2.16 -0.17
N LEU A 32 -10.31 1.87 0.78
CA LEU A 32 -9.44 2.88 1.37
C LEU A 32 -8.36 3.27 0.37
N TYR A 33 -7.71 2.30 -0.28
CA TYR A 33 -6.75 2.56 -1.35
C TYR A 33 -7.35 3.42 -2.46
N GLN A 34 -8.54 3.10 -2.97
CA GLN A 34 -9.22 3.89 -4.00
C GLN A 34 -9.42 5.36 -3.61
N GLN A 35 -9.69 5.63 -2.33
CA GLN A 35 -9.93 6.99 -1.83
C GLN A 35 -8.66 7.81 -1.62
N VAL A 36 -7.51 7.16 -1.41
CA VAL A 36 -6.26 7.85 -1.04
C VAL A 36 -5.19 7.81 -2.12
N LEU A 37 -5.33 6.97 -3.14
CA LEU A 37 -4.27 6.72 -4.11
C LEU A 37 -3.80 8.00 -4.82
N ASP A 38 -4.75 8.86 -5.22
CA ASP A 38 -4.47 10.16 -5.84
C ASP A 38 -3.74 11.15 -4.92
N ARG A 39 -3.75 10.90 -3.61
CA ARG A 39 -3.08 11.71 -2.58
C ARG A 39 -1.76 11.10 -2.12
N ALA A 40 -1.43 9.88 -2.56
CA ALA A 40 -0.25 9.17 -2.10
C ALA A 40 1.01 9.64 -2.82
N ASP A 41 2.08 9.86 -2.07
CA ASP A 41 3.41 10.20 -2.60
C ASP A 41 4.24 8.97 -2.93
N ARG A 42 3.97 7.85 -2.24
CA ARG A 42 4.75 6.60 -2.30
C ARG A 42 3.85 5.37 -2.31
N LEU A 43 4.28 4.34 -3.04
CA LEU A 43 3.70 3.00 -2.97
C LEU A 43 4.77 1.98 -2.57
N TYR A 44 4.55 1.33 -1.44
CA TYR A 44 5.34 0.19 -0.99
C TYR A 44 4.59 -1.09 -1.38
N LEU A 45 5.06 -1.75 -2.43
CA LEU A 45 4.39 -2.90 -3.03
C LEU A 45 5.18 -4.17 -2.73
N THR A 46 4.47 -5.26 -2.43
CA THR A 46 5.03 -6.62 -2.46
C THR A 46 4.35 -7.37 -3.60
N LEU A 47 5.10 -7.66 -4.65
CA LEU A 47 4.62 -8.41 -5.81
C LEU A 47 4.90 -9.90 -5.60
N VAL A 48 3.90 -10.64 -5.13
CA VAL A 48 4.00 -12.09 -4.91
C VAL A 48 3.70 -12.83 -6.21
N LYS A 49 4.61 -13.72 -6.64
CA LYS A 49 4.49 -14.50 -7.88
C LYS A 49 3.64 -15.75 -7.65
N SER A 50 2.32 -15.55 -7.56
CA SER A 50 1.34 -16.61 -7.37
C SER A 50 0.07 -16.34 -8.17
N ASP A 51 -0.50 -17.38 -8.75
CA ASP A 51 -1.85 -17.33 -9.32
C ASP A 51 -2.85 -17.74 -8.22
N VAL A 52 -3.62 -16.77 -7.73
CA VAL A 52 -4.61 -16.97 -6.66
C VAL A 52 -5.97 -16.46 -7.07
N GLU A 53 -7.03 -17.12 -6.61
CA GLU A 53 -8.39 -16.59 -6.72
C GLU A 53 -8.59 -15.49 -5.66
N GLY A 54 -9.24 -14.39 -6.07
CA GLY A 54 -9.51 -13.26 -5.18
C GLY A 54 -10.77 -12.51 -5.60
N ASP A 55 -11.43 -11.88 -4.63
CA ASP A 55 -12.62 -11.05 -4.81
C ASP A 55 -12.31 -9.55 -4.73
N THR A 56 -11.06 -9.20 -4.42
CA THR A 56 -10.60 -7.85 -4.13
C THR A 56 -9.26 -7.60 -4.81
N TRP A 57 -9.10 -6.44 -5.44
CA TRP A 57 -7.90 -6.07 -6.19
C TRP A 57 -7.33 -4.74 -5.69
N PHE A 58 -6.02 -4.55 -5.81
CA PHE A 58 -5.44 -3.22 -5.67
C PHE A 58 -5.98 -2.32 -6.81
N PRO A 59 -6.30 -1.03 -6.55
CA PRO A 59 -6.88 -0.19 -7.58
C PRO A 59 -5.97 -0.07 -8.80
N GLU A 60 -6.55 0.02 -10.00
CA GLU A 60 -5.78 0.37 -11.18
C GLU A 60 -5.22 1.79 -11.04
N PHE A 61 -3.98 1.99 -11.49
CA PHE A 61 -3.33 3.29 -11.46
C PHE A 61 -2.44 3.50 -12.68
N ASP A 62 -2.32 4.77 -13.08
CA ASP A 62 -1.51 5.16 -14.22
C ASP A 62 -0.03 5.13 -13.85
N LEU A 63 0.68 4.09 -14.32
CA LEU A 63 2.11 3.92 -14.11
C LEU A 63 2.96 5.10 -14.60
N THR A 64 2.45 5.94 -15.52
CA THR A 64 3.20 7.12 -15.98
C THR A 64 3.32 8.21 -14.92
N GLN A 65 2.49 8.16 -13.87
CA GLN A 65 2.56 9.04 -12.71
C GLN A 65 3.57 8.58 -11.66
N TRP A 66 4.24 7.44 -11.88
CA TRP A 66 5.08 6.80 -10.88
C TRP A 66 6.46 6.47 -11.44
N ARG A 67 7.47 6.60 -10.59
CA ARG A 67 8.84 6.18 -10.85
C ARG A 67 9.21 5.11 -9.85
N GLU A 68 9.65 3.97 -10.35
CA GLU A 68 10.30 2.95 -9.53
C GLU A 68 11.65 3.47 -9.03
N VAL A 69 11.83 3.47 -7.71
CA VAL A 69 13.07 3.92 -7.06
C VAL A 69 13.82 2.77 -6.38
N GLN A 70 13.15 1.67 -6.08
CA GLN A 70 13.77 0.47 -5.53
C GLN A 70 13.01 -0.78 -6.00
N ARG A 71 13.78 -1.85 -6.27
CA ARG A 71 13.28 -3.21 -6.45
C ARG A 71 14.24 -4.20 -5.83
N GLU A 72 13.71 -5.11 -5.02
CA GLU A 72 14.45 -6.20 -4.39
C GLU A 72 13.71 -7.51 -4.59
N ALA A 73 14.37 -8.50 -5.19
CA ALA A 73 13.78 -9.79 -5.51
C ALA A 73 14.22 -10.88 -4.53
N HIS A 74 13.25 -11.69 -4.09
CA HIS A 74 13.45 -12.81 -3.19
C HIS A 74 12.89 -14.08 -3.82
N SER A 75 13.73 -15.11 -3.86
CA SER A 75 13.28 -16.46 -4.22
C SER A 75 12.58 -17.10 -3.02
N ARG A 76 11.62 -17.98 -3.30
CA ARG A 76 10.95 -18.81 -2.29
C ARG A 76 11.97 -19.58 -1.43
N ASP A 77 11.61 -19.83 -0.18
CA ASP A 77 12.41 -20.61 0.77
C ASP A 77 11.50 -21.34 1.78
N ASP A 78 12.08 -21.96 2.80
CA ASP A 78 11.33 -22.71 3.82
C ASP A 78 10.32 -21.84 4.60
N LYS A 79 10.43 -20.51 4.54
CA LYS A 79 9.54 -19.56 5.23
C LYS A 79 8.56 -18.86 4.29
N ASN A 80 8.84 -18.82 2.99
CA ASN A 80 8.05 -18.12 1.99
C ASN A 80 7.78 -19.03 0.79
N GLU A 81 6.51 -19.39 0.57
CA GLU A 81 6.10 -20.37 -0.44
C GLU A 81 6.31 -19.88 -1.89
N PHE A 82 6.24 -18.57 -2.11
CA PHE A 82 6.31 -17.94 -3.42
C PHE A 82 7.51 -17.02 -3.53
N ASP A 83 8.02 -16.88 -4.75
CA ASP A 83 8.95 -15.79 -5.07
C ASP A 83 8.19 -14.46 -4.92
N TYR A 84 8.85 -13.43 -4.41
CA TYR A 84 8.24 -12.11 -4.26
C TYR A 84 9.26 -11.00 -4.49
N GLU A 85 8.76 -9.81 -4.80
CA GLU A 85 9.58 -8.63 -5.02
C GLU A 85 9.05 -7.46 -4.19
N PHE A 86 9.94 -6.80 -3.44
CA PHE A 86 9.64 -5.50 -2.86
C PHE A 86 9.89 -4.42 -3.89
N VAL A 87 8.90 -3.57 -4.12
CA VAL A 87 8.98 -2.46 -5.07
C VAL A 87 8.56 -1.18 -4.37
N LEU A 88 9.39 -0.14 -4.46
CA LEU A 88 9.05 1.21 -4.03
C LEU A 88 8.86 2.09 -5.24
N LEU A 89 7.67 2.68 -5.35
CA LEU A 89 7.35 3.70 -6.33
C LEU A 89 7.21 5.06 -5.64
N GLU A 90 7.72 6.11 -6.28
CA GLU A 90 7.48 7.50 -5.90
C GLU A 90 6.70 8.20 -7.01
N ARG A 91 5.77 9.10 -6.64
CA ARG A 91 5.02 9.90 -7.61
C ARG A 91 5.96 10.87 -8.34
N VAL A 92 5.73 11.06 -9.66
CA VAL A 92 6.49 11.95 -10.56
C VAL A 92 5.90 13.33 -10.62
#